data_AF-A0A7C1EGP1-F1
#
_entry.id   AF-A0A7C1EGP1-F1
#
_cell.length_a   1.000
_cell.length_b   1.000
_cell.length_c   1.000
_cell.angle_alpha   90.00
_cell.angle_beta   90.00
_cell.angle_gamma   90.00
#
_symmetry.space_group_name_H-M   'P 1'
#
loop_
_entity.id
_entity.type
_entity.pdbx_description
1 polymer ?
#
loop_
_entity_poly.entity_id
_entity_poly.type
_entity_poly.pdbx_seq_one_letter_code
_entity_poly.pdbx_strand_id
1 'polypeptide(L)'
;MYRVAMRYLTALILIPIVSLCGCGLDDPHQRHFEPKQLTRIDSMPLPKGRHLEAFDQPSRPLFADPNDGQVALTLEQCRAMALQNNLDVQAALIGPKIAQAAVQAEEAKFEAAFVSNINYSKTDSPTATLLTASKEERTQASLGVQMPLQTGGTLQFSLADYWSKTNNPFSILNPAYSSGFITSISQPLLRNAGRRDNLHTIRVARYNRQIADVRTKLEIIRVLADVERYYWRLYAAREVLTVRQQQYALAEAQLERAKRFVEAGTHAPIEIIRAEAGLATQIEAIILAENDTRIRQRELKQLLRQPDFLPDSPIRIRPQTEPDPIYYELNPQTLVRLAEENRTELLDAELQLARQVSTMDYLRNQALPLVNLDYSYNISGLGGTRGAAYNMLGDNRFADQRLGVQLVVPLGNAAAKNRLLGAFHERA
;
A
#
# COMPACT_ATOMS: atom_id res chain seq x y z
N MET A 1 45.90 -31.23 -17.72
CA MET A 1 44.48 -31.62 -17.49
C MET A 1 43.79 -30.82 -16.37
N TYR A 2 44.47 -30.42 -15.28
CA TYR A 2 43.86 -29.65 -14.17
C TYR A 2 43.32 -28.24 -14.52
N ARG A 3 43.99 -27.50 -15.43
CA ARG A 3 43.55 -26.14 -15.85
C ARG A 3 42.24 -26.11 -16.65
N VAL A 4 41.85 -27.22 -17.26
CA VAL A 4 40.63 -27.32 -18.08
C VAL A 4 39.43 -27.64 -17.18
N ALA A 5 39.59 -28.55 -16.21
CA ALA A 5 38.53 -28.89 -15.24
C ALA A 5 38.08 -27.68 -14.38
N MET A 6 39.01 -26.78 -14.04
CA MET A 6 38.71 -25.60 -13.21
C MET A 6 37.94 -24.50 -13.95
N ARG A 7 38.11 -24.38 -15.27
CA ARG A 7 37.30 -23.47 -16.12
C ARG A 7 35.86 -23.95 -16.29
N TYR A 8 35.64 -25.27 -16.30
CA TYR A 8 34.29 -25.83 -16.33
C TYR A 8 33.59 -25.73 -14.97
N LEU A 9 34.31 -25.85 -13.85
CA LEU A 9 33.72 -25.73 -12.52
C LEU A 9 33.32 -24.28 -12.17
N THR A 10 34.13 -23.28 -12.56
CA THR A 10 33.76 -21.87 -12.38
C THR A 10 32.61 -21.45 -13.29
N ALA A 11 32.55 -21.97 -14.53
CA ALA A 11 31.42 -21.76 -15.43
C ALA A 11 30.13 -22.45 -14.94
N LEU A 12 30.21 -23.65 -14.32
CA LEU A 12 29.05 -24.35 -13.78
C LEU A 12 28.47 -23.70 -12.51
N ILE A 13 29.28 -22.94 -11.77
CA ILE A 13 28.85 -22.25 -10.55
C ILE A 13 28.34 -20.83 -10.87
N LEU A 14 28.90 -20.15 -11.87
CA LEU A 14 28.45 -18.80 -12.28
C LEU A 14 27.07 -18.78 -12.96
N ILE A 15 26.70 -19.82 -13.71
CA ILE A 15 25.42 -19.88 -14.43
C ILE A 15 24.20 -20.01 -13.50
N PRO A 16 24.19 -20.82 -12.42
CA PRO A 16 23.06 -20.83 -11.49
C PRO A 16 22.98 -19.59 -10.59
N ILE A 17 24.11 -18.91 -10.32
CA ILE A 17 24.14 -17.69 -9.49
C ILE A 17 23.39 -16.54 -10.16
N VAL A 18 23.47 -16.40 -11.49
CA VAL A 18 22.74 -15.35 -12.22
C VAL A 18 21.22 -15.59 -12.21
N SER A 19 20.76 -16.84 -12.19
CA SER A 19 19.34 -17.17 -12.00
C SER A 19 18.85 -17.04 -10.55
N LEU A 20 19.75 -17.10 -9.56
CA LEU A 20 19.44 -16.94 -8.13
C LEU A 20 19.51 -15.47 -7.65
N CYS A 21 20.12 -14.58 -8.45
CA CYS A 21 20.38 -13.18 -8.10
C CYS A 21 19.41 -12.15 -8.70
N GLY A 22 18.29 -12.51 -9.33
CA GLY A 22 17.30 -11.45 -9.65
C GLY A 22 16.25 -11.69 -10.72
N CYS A 23 16.30 -12.75 -11.53
CA CYS A 23 15.28 -12.96 -12.57
C CYS A 23 14.20 -13.93 -12.10
N GLY A 24 13.19 -13.39 -11.41
CA GLY A 24 11.97 -14.11 -11.00
C GLY A 24 11.83 -14.25 -9.49
N LEU A 25 11.30 -13.20 -8.83
CA LEU A 25 10.87 -13.23 -7.42
C LEU A 25 9.47 -13.87 -7.27
N ASP A 26 9.19 -14.90 -8.08
CA ASP A 26 7.99 -15.70 -7.93
C ASP A 26 8.17 -16.64 -6.74
N ASP A 27 7.30 -16.44 -5.76
CA ASP A 27 7.31 -17.16 -4.51
C ASP A 27 6.25 -18.27 -4.55
N PRO A 28 6.65 -19.54 -4.67
CA PRO A 28 5.71 -20.65 -4.80
C PRO A 28 4.87 -20.88 -3.53
N HIS A 29 5.23 -20.27 -2.41
CA HIS A 29 4.49 -20.37 -1.14
C HIS A 29 3.50 -19.21 -0.93
N GLN A 30 3.45 -18.24 -1.85
CA GLN A 30 2.48 -17.16 -1.81
C GLN A 30 1.10 -17.69 -2.24
N ARG A 31 0.07 -17.39 -1.45
CA ARG A 31 -1.31 -17.63 -1.87
C ARG A 31 -1.69 -16.61 -2.94
N HIS A 32 -2.15 -17.10 -4.08
CA HIS A 32 -2.51 -16.26 -5.20
C HIS A 32 -3.98 -15.86 -5.08
N PHE A 33 -4.23 -14.55 -5.17
CA PHE A 33 -5.56 -13.96 -5.26
C PHE A 33 -5.71 -13.36 -6.64
N GLU A 34 -6.88 -13.46 -7.25
CA GLU A 34 -7.06 -12.92 -8.60
C GLU A 34 -6.98 -11.38 -8.57
N PRO A 35 -6.20 -10.74 -9.47
CA PRO A 35 -6.08 -9.28 -9.50
C PRO A 35 -7.42 -8.55 -9.63
N LYS A 36 -8.40 -9.20 -10.28
CA LYS A 36 -9.76 -8.67 -10.46
C LYS A 36 -10.48 -8.51 -9.12
N GLN A 37 -10.33 -9.45 -8.18
CA GLN A 37 -10.99 -9.39 -6.87
C GLN A 37 -10.51 -8.17 -6.06
N LEU A 38 -9.22 -7.84 -6.19
CA LEU A 38 -8.56 -6.75 -5.46
C LEU A 38 -9.00 -5.36 -5.92
N THR A 39 -9.29 -5.19 -7.22
CA THR A 39 -9.38 -3.85 -7.83
C THR A 39 -10.71 -3.57 -8.53
N ARG A 40 -11.43 -4.58 -9.00
CA ARG A 40 -12.65 -4.39 -9.79
C ARG A 40 -13.87 -4.25 -8.89
N ILE A 41 -14.65 -3.21 -9.11
CA ILE A 41 -15.99 -3.06 -8.54
C ILE A 41 -16.96 -3.72 -9.53
N ASP A 42 -17.45 -4.91 -9.19
CA ASP A 42 -18.43 -5.61 -10.00
C ASP A 42 -19.84 -5.09 -9.68
N SER A 43 -20.65 -4.87 -10.72
CA SER A 43 -22.05 -4.50 -10.56
C SER A 43 -22.90 -5.72 -10.26
N MET A 44 -23.89 -5.57 -9.39
CA MET A 44 -24.88 -6.62 -9.16
C MET A 44 -25.90 -6.63 -10.32
N PRO A 45 -26.12 -7.77 -11.00
CA PRO A 45 -27.22 -7.89 -11.94
C PRO A 45 -28.55 -7.84 -11.18
N LEU A 46 -29.32 -6.77 -11.39
CA LEU A 46 -30.66 -6.65 -10.81
C LEU A 46 -31.68 -7.43 -11.66
N PRO A 47 -32.67 -8.10 -11.04
CA PRO A 47 -33.76 -8.74 -11.78
C PRO A 47 -34.57 -7.66 -12.53
N LYS A 48 -35.27 -8.07 -13.60
CA LYS A 48 -36.19 -7.17 -14.31
C LYS A 48 -37.27 -6.70 -13.34
N GLY A 49 -37.20 -5.45 -12.93
CA GLY A 49 -38.20 -4.88 -12.03
C GLY A 49 -39.45 -4.42 -12.77
N ARG A 50 -40.50 -4.13 -12.00
CA ARG A 50 -41.76 -3.59 -12.51
C ARG A 50 -41.79 -2.08 -12.22
N HIS A 51 -41.95 -1.26 -13.25
CA HIS A 51 -42.18 0.16 -13.06
C HIS A 51 -43.52 0.38 -12.36
N LEU A 52 -43.51 1.19 -11.32
CA LEU A 52 -44.72 1.74 -10.73
C LEU A 52 -45.11 2.95 -11.57
N GLU A 53 -46.37 3.03 -12.00
CA GLU A 53 -46.88 4.18 -12.75
C GLU A 53 -46.73 5.45 -11.88
N ALA A 54 -45.84 6.35 -12.29
CA ALA A 54 -45.68 7.65 -11.66
C ALA A 54 -46.76 8.60 -12.19
N PHE A 55 -47.44 9.31 -11.28
CA PHE A 55 -48.31 10.42 -11.65
C PHE A 55 -47.46 11.64 -11.99
N ASP A 56 -47.27 11.90 -13.27
CA ASP A 56 -46.43 12.99 -13.75
C ASP A 56 -47.29 14.24 -14.03
N GLN A 57 -47.13 15.28 -13.21
CA GLN A 57 -47.48 16.64 -13.62
C GLN A 57 -46.22 17.51 -13.52
N PRO A 58 -45.69 18.02 -14.65
CA PRO A 58 -44.54 18.91 -14.62
C PRO A 58 -44.95 20.24 -13.99
N SER A 59 -44.58 20.47 -12.73
CA SER A 59 -44.78 21.78 -12.11
C SER A 59 -43.57 22.68 -12.37
N ARG A 60 -43.83 23.87 -12.92
CA ARG A 60 -42.83 24.95 -12.99
C ARG A 60 -42.63 25.55 -11.59
N PRO A 61 -41.38 25.73 -11.13
CA PRO A 61 -41.12 26.46 -9.89
C PRO A 61 -41.56 27.91 -10.05
N LEU A 62 -42.33 28.42 -9.08
CA LEU A 62 -42.87 29.79 -9.08
C LEU A 62 -41.79 30.85 -8.77
N PHE A 63 -40.64 30.42 -8.21
CA PHE A 63 -39.50 31.27 -7.89
C PHE A 63 -38.23 30.69 -8.54
N ALA A 64 -38.02 31.01 -9.82
CA ALA A 64 -36.71 30.86 -10.45
C ALA A 64 -36.02 32.22 -10.38
N ASP A 65 -35.02 32.34 -9.51
CA ASP A 65 -34.19 33.54 -9.44
C ASP A 65 -33.37 33.64 -10.75
N PRO A 66 -33.59 34.64 -11.62
CA PRO A 66 -32.98 34.71 -12.95
C PRO A 66 -31.47 34.94 -12.94
N ASN A 67 -30.90 35.31 -11.79
CA ASN A 67 -29.50 35.71 -11.64
C ASN A 67 -28.61 34.69 -10.91
N ASP A 68 -29.14 33.56 -10.45
CA ASP A 68 -28.33 32.52 -9.84
C ASP A 68 -27.94 31.49 -10.90
N GLY A 69 -26.65 31.40 -11.24
CA GLY A 69 -26.13 30.35 -12.11
C GLY A 69 -26.56 28.98 -11.59
N GLN A 70 -27.47 28.31 -12.31
CA GLN A 70 -27.91 26.95 -11.98
C GLN A 70 -27.16 25.97 -12.88
N VAL A 71 -26.50 24.99 -12.27
CA VAL A 71 -25.89 23.88 -13.00
C VAL A 71 -26.78 22.67 -12.82
N ALA A 72 -27.32 22.18 -13.94
CA ALA A 72 -28.03 20.90 -13.98
C ALA A 72 -27.00 19.77 -13.92
N LEU A 73 -27.10 18.91 -12.91
CA LEU A 73 -26.21 17.77 -12.72
C LEU A 73 -26.99 16.47 -12.68
N THR A 74 -26.58 15.53 -13.52
CA THR A 74 -27.02 14.13 -13.46
C THR A 74 -26.27 13.39 -12.36
N LEU A 75 -26.85 12.28 -11.88
CA LEU A 75 -26.20 11.43 -10.89
C LEU A 75 -24.84 10.90 -11.39
N GLU A 76 -24.75 10.54 -12.68
CA GLU A 76 -23.52 10.04 -13.29
C GLU A 76 -22.40 11.09 -13.32
N GLN A 77 -22.74 12.35 -13.64
CA GLN A 77 -21.80 13.46 -13.57
C GLN A 77 -21.32 13.69 -12.14
N CYS A 78 -22.21 13.63 -11.14
CA CYS A 78 -21.83 13.72 -9.74
C CYS A 78 -20.85 12.61 -9.33
N ARG A 79 -21.10 11.35 -9.73
CA ARG A 79 -20.19 10.23 -9.48
C ARG A 79 -18.81 10.48 -10.12
N ALA A 80 -18.78 10.90 -11.39
CA ALA A 80 -17.54 11.18 -12.11
C ALA A 80 -16.74 12.31 -11.46
N MET A 81 -17.40 13.41 -11.08
CA MET A 81 -16.77 14.54 -10.39
C MET A 81 -16.21 14.13 -9.03
N ALA A 82 -16.94 13.33 -8.26
CA ALA A 82 -16.46 12.82 -6.98
C ALA A 82 -15.21 11.94 -7.14
N LEU A 83 -15.20 11.01 -8.11
CA LEU A 83 -14.03 10.16 -8.36
C LEU A 83 -12.78 10.96 -8.77
N GLN A 84 -12.96 12.11 -9.40
CA GLN A 84 -11.87 12.97 -9.86
C GLN A 84 -11.34 13.90 -8.75
N ASN A 85 -12.25 14.55 -8.02
CA ASN A 85 -11.92 15.71 -7.19
C ASN A 85 -12.04 15.46 -5.68
N ASN A 86 -12.64 14.36 -5.26
CA ASN A 86 -12.79 14.05 -3.85
C ASN A 86 -11.43 13.75 -3.19
N LEU A 87 -11.13 14.42 -2.08
CA LEU A 87 -9.85 14.26 -1.38
C LEU A 87 -9.71 12.90 -0.70
N ASP A 88 -10.80 12.29 -0.24
CA ASP A 88 -10.76 10.98 0.41
C ASP A 88 -10.36 9.91 -0.61
N VAL A 89 -10.88 9.99 -1.85
CA VAL A 89 -10.45 9.15 -2.97
C VAL A 89 -8.97 9.38 -3.29
N GLN A 90 -8.54 10.65 -3.42
CA GLN A 90 -7.14 10.97 -3.71
C GLN A 90 -6.20 10.46 -2.61
N ALA A 91 -6.56 10.63 -1.33
CA ALA A 91 -5.81 10.11 -0.19
C ALA A 91 -5.77 8.58 -0.19
N ALA A 92 -6.90 7.92 -0.46
CA ALA A 92 -6.98 6.47 -0.52
C ALA A 92 -6.10 5.87 -1.64
N LEU A 93 -5.88 6.58 -2.75
CA LEU A 93 -5.00 6.15 -3.84
C LEU A 93 -3.50 6.25 -3.52
N ILE A 94 -3.10 6.98 -2.47
CA ILE A 94 -1.71 7.07 -2.02
C ILE A 94 -1.28 5.78 -1.30
N GLY A 95 -2.20 5.15 -0.55
CA GLY A 95 -1.93 3.94 0.23
C GLY A 95 -1.30 2.80 -0.58
N PRO A 96 -1.90 2.36 -1.71
CA PRO A 96 -1.32 1.37 -2.61
C PRO A 96 0.08 1.72 -3.11
N LYS A 97 0.35 3.00 -3.41
CA LYS A 97 1.67 3.44 -3.89
C LYS A 97 2.73 3.32 -2.80
N ILE A 98 2.40 3.70 -1.57
CA ILE A 98 3.30 3.51 -0.41
C ILE A 98 3.56 2.02 -0.19
N ALA A 99 2.52 1.19 -0.24
CA ALA A 99 2.66 -0.25 -0.05
C ALA A 99 3.50 -0.90 -1.16
N GLN A 100 3.37 -0.43 -2.41
CA GLN A 100 4.21 -0.87 -3.51
C GLN A 100 5.69 -0.50 -3.31
N ALA A 101 5.97 0.72 -2.82
CA ALA A 101 7.34 1.12 -2.49
C ALA A 101 7.91 0.25 -1.34
N ALA A 102 7.08 -0.14 -0.37
CA ALA A 102 7.49 -1.06 0.69
C ALA A 102 7.81 -2.47 0.15
N VAL A 103 7.06 -2.98 -0.83
CA VAL A 103 7.38 -4.25 -1.52
C VAL A 103 8.74 -4.14 -2.21
N GLN A 104 8.97 -3.05 -2.95
CA GLN A 104 10.25 -2.83 -3.64
C GLN A 104 11.43 -2.73 -2.66
N ALA A 105 11.25 -2.08 -1.52
CA ALA A 105 12.26 -2.01 -0.47
C ALA A 105 12.60 -3.39 0.12
N GLU A 106 11.61 -4.27 0.27
CA GLU A 106 11.82 -5.64 0.71
C GLU A 106 12.51 -6.51 -0.36
N GLU A 107 12.17 -6.30 -1.65
CA GLU A 107 12.83 -6.97 -2.77
C GLU A 107 14.30 -6.51 -2.91
N ALA A 108 14.58 -5.24 -2.65
CA ALA A 108 15.93 -4.65 -2.69
C ALA A 108 16.89 -5.26 -1.64
N LYS A 109 16.38 -5.95 -0.60
CA LYS A 109 17.23 -6.70 0.34
C LYS A 109 18.06 -7.79 -0.31
N PHE A 110 17.70 -8.21 -1.53
CA PHE A 110 18.40 -9.22 -2.32
C PHE A 110 19.34 -8.61 -3.38
N GLU A 111 19.48 -7.28 -3.42
CA GLU A 111 20.39 -6.61 -4.35
C GLU A 111 21.86 -6.75 -3.91
N ALA A 112 22.76 -6.73 -4.89
CA ALA A 112 24.19 -6.76 -4.64
C ALA A 112 24.69 -5.44 -4.07
N ALA A 113 25.44 -5.49 -2.96
CA ALA A 113 26.08 -4.33 -2.35
C ALA A 113 27.57 -4.28 -2.71
N PHE A 114 28.05 -3.14 -3.20
CA PHE A 114 29.49 -2.88 -3.31
C PHE A 114 30.01 -2.34 -1.99
N VAL A 115 31.03 -2.99 -1.44
CA VAL A 115 31.66 -2.64 -0.18
C VAL A 115 33.07 -2.14 -0.47
N SER A 116 33.41 -0.95 0.02
CA SER A 116 34.77 -0.42 -0.01
C SER A 116 35.15 0.01 1.38
N ASN A 117 36.34 -0.41 1.82
CA ASN A 117 36.81 -0.15 3.15
C ASN A 117 38.32 0.14 3.12
N ILE A 118 38.70 1.30 3.64
CA ILE A 118 40.09 1.75 3.73
C ILE A 118 40.40 2.03 5.19
N ASN A 119 41.42 1.33 5.71
CA ASN A 119 41.88 1.47 7.08
C ASN A 119 43.36 1.81 7.09
N TYR A 120 43.71 2.85 7.86
CA TYR A 120 45.09 3.18 8.20
C TYR A 120 45.26 3.05 9.71
N SER A 121 46.28 2.33 10.14
CA SER A 121 46.61 2.21 11.56
C SER A 121 48.11 2.39 11.75
N LYS A 122 48.48 3.18 12.75
CA LYS A 122 49.86 3.32 13.21
C LYS A 122 49.91 3.00 14.68
N THR A 123 50.74 2.02 15.02
CA THR A 123 50.97 1.59 16.39
C THR A 123 52.40 1.93 16.78
N ASP A 124 52.56 2.61 17.91
CA ASP A 124 53.85 2.87 18.55
C ASP A 124 53.70 2.39 20.00
N SER A 125 54.36 1.29 20.35
CA SER A 125 54.19 0.66 21.65
C SER A 125 55.52 0.15 22.17
N PRO A 126 55.83 0.35 23.46
CA PRO A 126 57.10 -0.08 24.03
C PRO A 126 57.19 -1.61 24.02
N THR A 127 58.32 -2.13 23.56
CA THR A 127 58.61 -3.57 23.56
C THR A 127 59.78 -3.87 24.49
N ALA A 128 59.69 -4.97 25.25
CA ALA A 128 60.77 -5.42 26.14
C ALA A 128 61.90 -6.17 25.40
N THR A 129 61.75 -6.37 24.08
CA THR A 129 62.68 -7.13 23.25
C THR A 129 62.88 -6.50 21.88
N LEU A 130 64.09 -6.66 21.34
CA LEU A 130 64.49 -6.25 20.00
C LEU A 130 64.00 -7.22 18.91
N LEU A 131 63.47 -8.41 19.30
CA LEU A 131 62.90 -9.40 18.37
C LEU A 131 61.52 -9.01 17.85
N THR A 132 60.88 -8.00 18.46
CA THR A 132 59.52 -7.56 18.13
C THR A 132 59.52 -6.10 17.69
N ALA A 133 58.64 -5.77 16.75
CA ALA A 133 58.43 -4.40 16.29
C ALA A 133 57.87 -3.51 17.42
N SER A 134 58.46 -2.32 17.63
CA SER A 134 57.87 -1.28 18.48
C SER A 134 57.05 -0.26 17.69
N LYS A 135 57.25 -0.17 16.36
CA LYS A 135 56.51 0.69 15.45
C LYS A 135 56.00 -0.11 14.27
N GLU A 136 54.71 0.04 13.99
CA GLU A 136 54.06 -0.59 12.85
C GLU A 136 53.04 0.36 12.21
N GLU A 137 53.15 0.51 10.90
CA GLU A 137 52.21 1.25 10.06
C GLU A 137 51.55 0.27 9.11
N ARG A 138 50.22 0.29 9.03
CA ARG A 138 49.42 -0.57 8.16
C ARG A 138 48.42 0.27 7.40
N THR A 139 48.30 0.01 6.11
CA THR A 139 47.23 0.53 5.26
C THR A 139 46.56 -0.66 4.60
N GLN A 140 45.26 -0.84 4.82
CA GLN A 140 44.45 -1.85 4.16
C GLN A 140 43.39 -1.15 3.32
N ALA A 141 43.26 -1.52 2.06
CA ALA A 141 42.16 -1.14 1.20
C ALA A 141 41.49 -2.40 0.70
N SER A 142 40.19 -2.56 0.92
CA SER A 142 39.41 -3.68 0.43
C SER A 142 38.25 -3.19 -0.41
N LEU A 143 38.04 -3.86 -1.54
CA LEU A 143 36.91 -3.67 -2.44
C LEU A 143 36.19 -5.00 -2.55
N GLY A 144 34.86 -5.00 -2.49
CA GLY A 144 34.11 -6.23 -2.56
C GLY A 144 32.69 -6.05 -3.05
N VAL A 145 32.07 -7.16 -3.43
CA VAL A 145 30.66 -7.26 -3.77
C VAL A 145 30.05 -8.34 -2.88
N GLN A 146 28.99 -7.98 -2.16
CA GLN A 146 28.22 -8.88 -1.32
C GLN A 146 26.83 -9.07 -1.93
N MET A 147 26.43 -10.32 -2.13
CA MET A 147 25.15 -10.73 -2.71
C MET A 147 24.40 -11.64 -1.73
N PRO A 148 23.35 -11.13 -1.08
CA PRO A 148 22.41 -11.98 -0.35
C PRO A 148 21.57 -12.81 -1.32
N LEU A 149 21.48 -14.12 -1.06
CA LEU A 149 20.74 -15.08 -1.86
C LEU A 149 19.32 -15.25 -1.30
N GLN A 150 18.33 -15.45 -2.17
CA GLN A 150 16.98 -15.90 -1.76
C GLN A 150 17.01 -17.24 -1.00
N THR A 151 18.13 -17.96 -1.16
CA THR A 151 18.73 -18.98 -0.29
C THR A 151 18.57 -18.85 1.22
N GLY A 152 18.74 -17.61 1.68
CA GLY A 152 19.22 -17.25 3.02
C GLY A 152 20.74 -17.21 3.15
N GLY A 153 21.47 -17.63 2.12
CA GLY A 153 22.92 -17.55 2.08
C GLY A 153 23.43 -16.18 1.64
N THR A 154 24.72 -15.94 1.81
CA THR A 154 25.43 -14.77 1.30
C THR A 154 26.62 -15.22 0.46
N LEU A 155 26.80 -14.59 -0.68
CA LEU A 155 27.95 -14.76 -1.56
C LEU A 155 28.77 -13.46 -1.54
N GLN A 156 30.06 -13.54 -1.26
CA GLN A 156 30.93 -12.38 -1.19
C GLN A 156 32.19 -12.58 -2.02
N PHE A 157 32.53 -11.54 -2.78
CA PHE A 157 33.80 -11.41 -3.47
C PHE A 157 34.53 -10.22 -2.86
N SER A 158 35.80 -10.37 -2.49
CA SER A 158 36.59 -9.31 -1.88
C SER A 158 38.01 -9.34 -2.42
N LEU A 159 38.51 -8.18 -2.82
CA LEU A 159 39.88 -7.91 -3.18
C LEU A 159 40.48 -6.98 -2.12
N ALA A 160 41.51 -7.45 -1.42
CA ALA A 160 42.23 -6.68 -0.42
C ALA A 160 43.63 -6.32 -0.92
N ASP A 161 44.03 -5.07 -0.74
CA ASP A 161 45.39 -4.55 -0.81
C ASP A 161 45.83 -4.20 0.62
N TYR A 162 46.96 -4.73 1.03
CA TYR A 162 47.51 -4.53 2.37
C TYR A 162 48.97 -4.09 2.24
N TRP A 163 49.26 -2.92 2.78
CA TRP A 163 50.61 -2.41 2.93
C TRP A 163 50.95 -2.38 4.41
N SER A 164 52.12 -2.87 4.76
CA SER A 164 52.64 -2.76 6.12
C SER A 164 54.10 -2.37 6.12
N LYS A 165 54.46 -1.49 7.04
CA LYS A 165 55.82 -1.08 7.34
C LYS A 165 56.08 -1.27 8.83
N THR A 166 57.19 -1.88 9.15
CA THR A 166 57.58 -2.18 10.53
C THR A 166 58.99 -1.67 10.80
N ASN A 167 59.38 -1.53 12.07
CA ASN A 167 60.77 -1.29 12.45
C ASN A 167 61.50 -2.55 12.93
N ASN A 168 60.90 -3.73 12.78
CA ASN A 168 61.55 -4.99 13.15
C ASN A 168 62.78 -5.24 12.26
N PRO A 169 64.00 -5.35 12.82
CA PRO A 169 65.23 -5.57 12.04
C PRO A 169 65.27 -6.96 11.36
N PHE A 170 64.41 -7.90 11.76
CA PHE A 170 64.33 -9.25 11.18
C PHE A 170 63.30 -9.37 10.05
N SER A 171 62.62 -8.28 9.66
CA SER A 171 61.63 -8.29 8.58
C SER A 171 62.30 -8.26 7.20
N ILE A 172 62.31 -9.40 6.49
CA ILE A 172 62.95 -9.57 5.17
C ILE A 172 62.31 -8.69 4.11
N LEU A 173 60.97 -8.53 4.16
CA LEU A 173 60.21 -7.62 3.30
C LEU A 173 59.72 -6.46 4.15
N ASN A 174 60.23 -5.26 3.91
CA ASN A 174 59.84 -4.05 4.64
C ASN A 174 60.13 -2.78 3.81
N PRO A 175 59.11 -2.04 3.34
CA PRO A 175 57.69 -2.33 3.50
C PRO A 175 57.27 -3.62 2.76
N ALA A 176 56.27 -4.30 3.31
CA ALA A 176 55.65 -5.46 2.69
C ALA A 176 54.30 -5.07 2.07
N TYR A 177 54.03 -5.64 0.90
CA TYR A 177 52.74 -5.55 0.23
C TYR A 177 52.13 -6.94 0.18
N SER A 178 50.93 -7.09 0.70
CA SER A 178 50.12 -8.29 0.60
C SER A 178 48.84 -7.96 -0.16
N SER A 179 48.39 -8.87 -1.00
CA SER A 179 47.12 -8.75 -1.70
C SER A 179 46.35 -10.05 -1.57
N GLY A 180 45.03 -9.98 -1.53
CA GLY A 180 44.17 -11.14 -1.30
C GLY A 180 42.90 -11.06 -2.12
N PHE A 181 42.57 -12.12 -2.86
CA PHE A 181 41.26 -12.30 -3.47
C PHE A 181 40.50 -13.39 -2.74
N ILE A 182 39.41 -13.03 -2.09
CA ILE A 182 38.58 -13.91 -1.27
C ILE A 182 37.22 -14.05 -1.95
N THR A 183 36.83 -15.29 -2.20
CA THR A 183 35.45 -15.66 -2.52
C THR A 183 34.90 -16.47 -1.36
N SER A 184 33.78 -16.05 -0.78
CA SER A 184 33.13 -16.78 0.30
C SER A 184 31.64 -16.98 0.03
N ILE A 185 31.13 -18.12 0.45
CA ILE A 185 29.70 -18.42 0.48
C ILE A 185 29.35 -18.93 1.88
N SER A 186 28.34 -18.33 2.48
CA SER A 186 27.74 -18.78 3.74
C SER A 186 26.31 -19.16 3.46
N GLN A 187 25.89 -20.40 3.75
CA GLN A 187 24.54 -20.87 3.47
C GLN A 187 23.95 -21.55 4.71
N PRO A 188 22.84 -21.01 5.28
CA PRO A 188 22.09 -21.73 6.30
C PRO A 188 21.41 -22.98 5.71
N LEU A 189 21.42 -24.08 6.45
CA LEU A 189 20.89 -25.39 6.06
C LEU A 189 19.59 -25.77 6.79
N LEU A 190 19.30 -25.18 7.95
CA LEU A 190 18.08 -25.43 8.75
C LEU A 190 17.30 -24.14 9.02
N ARG A 191 17.63 -23.43 10.10
CA ARG A 191 17.08 -22.09 10.37
C ARG A 191 17.57 -21.10 9.32
N ASN A 192 16.69 -20.26 8.81
CA ASN A 192 16.87 -19.33 7.68
C ASN A 192 17.17 -20.01 6.34
N ALA A 193 16.96 -21.32 6.21
CA ALA A 193 17.22 -22.03 4.97
C ALA A 193 16.03 -21.99 4.01
N GLY A 194 16.32 -21.73 2.73
CA GLY A 194 15.37 -21.84 1.64
C GLY A 194 14.52 -20.59 1.41
N ARG A 195 13.87 -20.54 0.25
CA ARG A 195 13.12 -19.35 -0.22
C ARG A 195 11.91 -19.02 0.66
N ARG A 196 11.29 -20.02 1.30
CA ARG A 196 10.06 -19.83 2.08
C ARG A 196 10.23 -18.82 3.22
N ASP A 197 11.36 -18.93 3.94
CA ASP A 197 11.70 -18.10 5.10
C ASP A 197 12.25 -16.74 4.66
N ASN A 198 13.19 -16.74 3.71
CA ASN A 198 13.85 -15.51 3.26
C ASN A 198 12.94 -14.59 2.45
N LEU A 199 11.99 -15.13 1.68
CA LEU A 199 10.98 -14.33 0.98
C LEU A 199 9.79 -13.96 1.88
N HIS A 200 9.78 -14.35 3.16
CA HIS A 200 8.65 -14.08 4.06
C HIS A 200 8.32 -12.59 4.14
N THR A 201 9.32 -11.72 4.31
CA THR A 201 9.10 -10.28 4.47
C THR A 201 8.55 -9.64 3.20
N ILE A 202 9.02 -10.08 2.02
CA ILE A 202 8.44 -9.72 0.72
C ILE A 202 6.99 -10.18 0.64
N ARG A 203 6.69 -11.44 1.04
CA ARG A 203 5.34 -11.99 1.02
C ARG A 203 4.38 -11.18 1.91
N VAL A 204 4.83 -10.79 3.10
CA VAL A 204 4.09 -9.91 4.01
C VAL A 204 3.85 -8.53 3.38
N ALA A 205 4.87 -7.92 2.78
CA ALA A 205 4.73 -6.65 2.09
C ALA A 205 3.75 -6.74 0.91
N ARG A 206 3.78 -7.82 0.14
CA ARG A 206 2.83 -8.09 -0.96
C ARG A 206 1.40 -8.23 -0.44
N TYR A 207 1.16 -8.97 0.65
CA TYR A 207 -0.18 -9.03 1.25
C TYR A 207 -0.61 -7.66 1.81
N ASN A 208 0.28 -6.89 2.42
CA ASN A 208 -0.03 -5.54 2.88
C ASN A 208 -0.41 -4.60 1.73
N ARG A 209 0.23 -4.74 0.56
CA ARG A 209 -0.18 -4.04 -0.67
C ARG A 209 -1.57 -4.47 -1.12
N GLN A 210 -1.84 -5.77 -1.19
CA GLN A 210 -3.18 -6.26 -1.57
C GLN A 210 -4.26 -5.78 -0.60
N ILE A 211 -3.97 -5.74 0.70
CA ILE A 211 -4.86 -5.16 1.73
C ILE A 211 -5.09 -3.67 1.47
N ALA A 212 -4.03 -2.92 1.11
CA ALA A 212 -4.17 -1.51 0.74
C ALA A 212 -5.08 -1.34 -0.49
N ASP A 213 -4.90 -2.16 -1.54
CA ASP A 213 -5.74 -2.14 -2.75
C ASP A 213 -7.22 -2.39 -2.41
N VAL A 214 -7.49 -3.41 -1.59
CA VAL A 214 -8.84 -3.80 -1.13
C VAL A 214 -9.48 -2.69 -0.29
N ARG A 215 -8.72 -2.05 0.60
CA ARG A 215 -9.23 -0.93 1.41
C ARG A 215 -9.50 0.32 0.57
N THR A 216 -8.64 0.62 -0.41
CA THR A 216 -8.88 1.71 -1.37
C THR A 216 -10.14 1.44 -2.18
N LYS A 217 -10.36 0.21 -2.64
CA LYS A 217 -11.59 -0.21 -3.31
C LYS A 217 -12.82 0.03 -2.42
N LEU A 218 -12.77 -0.36 -1.14
CA LEU A 218 -13.87 -0.13 -0.20
C LEU A 218 -14.16 1.36 0.01
N GLU A 219 -13.11 2.18 0.11
CA GLU A 219 -13.27 3.63 0.30
C GLU A 219 -13.92 4.30 -0.92
N ILE A 220 -13.51 3.91 -2.13
CA ILE A 220 -14.15 4.39 -3.37
C ILE A 220 -15.64 4.00 -3.40
N ILE A 221 -15.99 2.77 -3.01
CA ILE A 221 -17.39 2.33 -2.93
C ILE A 221 -18.18 3.18 -1.94
N ARG A 222 -17.59 3.50 -0.77
CA ARG A 222 -18.23 4.35 0.25
C ARG A 222 -18.46 5.77 -0.26
N VAL A 223 -17.47 6.38 -0.90
CA VAL A 223 -17.61 7.72 -1.49
C VAL A 223 -18.71 7.73 -2.55
N LEU A 224 -18.75 6.74 -3.44
CA LEU A 224 -19.80 6.64 -4.45
C LEU A 224 -21.19 6.48 -3.84
N ALA A 225 -21.35 5.61 -2.83
CA ALA A 225 -22.60 5.42 -2.11
C ALA A 225 -23.04 6.71 -1.39
N ASP A 226 -22.09 7.46 -0.83
CA ASP A 226 -22.35 8.73 -0.19
C ASP A 226 -22.81 9.78 -1.22
N VAL A 227 -22.16 9.87 -2.39
CA VAL A 227 -22.60 10.77 -3.49
C VAL A 227 -24.04 10.51 -3.86
N GLU A 228 -24.42 9.25 -4.05
CA GLU A 228 -25.80 8.87 -4.35
C GLU A 228 -26.77 9.30 -3.26
N ARG A 229 -26.43 9.03 -1.99
CA ARG A 229 -27.25 9.40 -0.84
C ARG A 229 -27.45 10.92 -0.76
N TYR A 230 -26.39 11.71 -0.93
CA TYR A 230 -26.48 13.17 -0.87
C TYR A 230 -27.20 13.76 -2.09
N TYR A 231 -27.02 13.16 -3.28
CA TYR A 231 -27.75 13.54 -4.48
C TYR A 231 -29.26 13.38 -4.29
N TRP A 232 -29.72 12.21 -3.83
CA TRP A 232 -31.14 11.96 -3.62
C TRP A 232 -31.73 12.75 -2.45
N ARG A 233 -30.94 13.04 -1.41
CA ARG A 233 -31.36 13.97 -0.33
C ARG A 233 -31.58 15.39 -0.86
N LEU A 234 -30.70 15.88 -1.74
CA LEU A 234 -30.87 17.18 -2.39
C LEU A 234 -32.11 17.18 -3.29
N TYR A 235 -32.31 16.11 -4.08
CA TYR A 235 -33.51 15.95 -4.90
C TYR A 235 -34.78 16.05 -4.04
N ALA A 236 -34.87 15.24 -2.97
CA ALA A 236 -36.02 15.24 -2.08
C ALA A 236 -36.26 16.60 -1.39
N ALA A 237 -35.21 17.27 -0.92
CA ALA A 237 -35.33 18.60 -0.32
C ALA A 237 -35.88 19.65 -1.30
N ARG A 238 -35.45 19.58 -2.57
CA ARG A 238 -35.97 20.45 -3.63
C ARG A 238 -37.43 20.16 -3.95
N GLU A 239 -37.84 18.89 -4.01
CA GLU A 239 -39.25 18.54 -4.23
C GLU A 239 -40.14 19.01 -3.07
N VAL A 240 -39.66 18.92 -1.82
CA VAL A 240 -40.36 19.51 -0.68
C VAL A 240 -40.52 21.02 -0.84
N LEU A 241 -39.47 21.73 -1.25
CA LEU A 241 -39.54 23.17 -1.54
C LEU A 241 -40.58 23.48 -2.64
N THR A 242 -40.60 22.70 -3.73
CA THR A 242 -41.59 22.83 -4.81
C THR A 242 -43.01 22.69 -4.27
N VAL A 243 -43.27 21.68 -3.43
CA VAL A 243 -44.58 21.47 -2.79
C VAL A 243 -44.95 22.65 -1.88
N ARG A 244 -44.02 23.21 -1.11
CA ARG A 244 -44.27 24.40 -0.27
C ARG A 244 -44.62 25.63 -1.10
N GLN A 245 -43.97 25.83 -2.24
CA GLN A 245 -44.29 26.92 -3.17
C GLN A 245 -45.70 26.77 -3.76
N GLN A 246 -46.12 25.55 -4.10
CA GLN A 246 -47.48 25.28 -4.56
C GLN A 246 -48.52 25.51 -3.46
N GLN A 247 -48.23 25.09 -2.21
CA GLN A 247 -49.09 25.34 -1.05
C GLN A 247 -49.24 26.84 -0.77
N TYR A 248 -48.17 27.62 -0.93
CA TYR A 248 -48.22 29.08 -0.84
C TYR A 248 -49.14 29.68 -1.91
N ALA A 249 -49.00 29.27 -3.18
CA ALA A 249 -49.87 29.77 -4.26
C ALA A 249 -51.35 29.44 -4.01
N LEU A 250 -51.63 28.27 -3.44
CA LEU A 250 -52.99 27.90 -3.03
C LEU A 250 -53.48 28.77 -1.87
N ALA A 251 -52.64 29.03 -0.86
CA ALA A 251 -52.99 29.88 0.28
C ALA A 251 -53.21 31.35 -0.14
N GLU A 252 -52.43 31.85 -1.08
CA GLU A 252 -52.60 33.18 -1.67
C GLU A 252 -53.95 33.28 -2.40
N ALA A 253 -54.29 32.26 -3.22
CA ALA A 253 -55.59 32.20 -3.87
C ALA A 253 -56.76 32.13 -2.88
N GLN A 254 -56.58 31.47 -1.72
CA GLN A 254 -57.57 31.44 -0.64
C GLN A 254 -57.74 32.81 0.03
N LEU A 255 -56.64 33.52 0.30
CA LEU A 255 -56.67 34.88 0.82
C LEU A 255 -57.42 35.83 -0.12
N GLU A 256 -57.11 35.79 -1.41
CA GLU A 256 -57.78 36.60 -2.42
C GLU A 256 -59.28 36.27 -2.52
N ARG A 257 -59.66 35.00 -2.36
CA ARG A 257 -61.07 34.60 -2.32
C ARG A 257 -61.78 35.11 -1.05
N ALA A 258 -61.12 35.02 0.10
CA ALA A 258 -61.67 35.50 1.37
C ALA A 258 -61.92 37.03 1.34
N LYS A 259 -60.97 37.81 0.80
CA LYS A 259 -61.12 39.27 0.61
C LYS A 259 -62.38 39.60 -0.19
N ARG A 260 -62.56 38.95 -1.36
CA ARG A 260 -63.74 39.17 -2.22
C ARG A 260 -65.05 38.84 -1.52
N PHE A 261 -65.10 37.76 -0.74
CA PHE A 261 -66.32 37.38 -0.02
C PHE A 261 -66.69 38.34 1.11
N VAL A 262 -65.70 38.90 1.80
CA VAL A 262 -65.90 39.93 2.83
C VAL A 262 -66.32 41.26 2.19
N GLU A 263 -65.70 41.66 1.07
CA GLU A 263 -66.11 42.84 0.29
C GLU A 263 -67.55 42.73 -0.22
N ALA A 264 -67.97 41.51 -0.60
CA ALA A 264 -69.36 41.21 -0.98
C ALA A 264 -70.32 41.08 0.22
N GLY A 265 -69.84 41.24 1.46
CA GLY A 265 -70.66 41.18 2.69
C GLY A 265 -71.15 39.78 3.09
N THR A 266 -70.63 38.72 2.46
CA THR A 266 -71.09 37.33 2.69
C THR A 266 -70.36 36.61 3.81
N HIS A 267 -69.17 37.09 4.19
CA HIS A 267 -68.30 36.50 5.22
C HIS A 267 -67.82 37.56 6.21
N ALA A 268 -67.43 37.14 7.42
CA ALA A 268 -66.94 38.04 8.45
C ALA A 268 -65.47 38.45 8.21
N PRO A 269 -65.04 39.67 8.56
CA PRO A 269 -63.65 40.14 8.38
C PRO A 269 -62.57 39.26 9.04
N ILE A 270 -62.94 38.49 10.07
CA ILE A 270 -62.06 37.51 10.74
C ILE A 270 -61.54 36.42 9.77
N GLU A 271 -62.26 36.15 8.68
CA GLU A 271 -61.83 35.18 7.66
C GLU A 271 -60.61 35.66 6.87
N ILE A 272 -60.44 36.98 6.67
CA ILE A 272 -59.23 37.54 6.07
C ILE A 272 -58.04 37.30 7.00
N ILE A 273 -58.18 37.60 8.29
CA ILE A 273 -57.11 37.41 9.29
C ILE A 273 -56.70 35.94 9.39
N ARG A 274 -57.67 35.01 9.33
CA ARG A 274 -57.39 33.56 9.29
C ARG A 274 -56.61 33.15 8.03
N ALA A 275 -56.98 33.67 6.87
CA ALA A 275 -56.29 33.40 5.61
C ALA A 275 -54.87 34.02 5.59
N GLU A 276 -54.69 35.22 6.14
CA GLU A 276 -53.38 35.86 6.30
C GLU A 276 -52.46 35.05 7.22
N ALA A 277 -52.97 34.55 8.34
CA ALA A 277 -52.23 33.66 9.22
C ALA A 277 -51.81 32.36 8.50
N GLY A 278 -52.73 31.76 7.73
CA GLY A 278 -52.44 30.58 6.92
C GLY A 278 -51.35 30.82 5.86
N LEU A 279 -51.39 31.99 5.20
CA LEU A 279 -50.36 32.40 4.24
C LEU A 279 -49.00 32.61 4.92
N ALA A 280 -48.97 33.27 6.08
CA ALA A 280 -47.76 33.48 6.85
C ALA A 280 -47.10 32.15 7.27
N THR A 281 -47.88 31.15 7.66
CA THR A 281 -47.37 29.78 7.92
C THR A 281 -46.73 29.15 6.68
N GLN A 282 -47.28 29.39 5.48
CA GLN A 282 -46.64 28.90 4.24
C GLN A 282 -45.33 29.61 3.93
N ILE A 283 -45.21 30.91 4.23
CA ILE A 283 -43.96 31.66 4.08
C ILE A 283 -42.88 31.07 4.99
N GLU A 284 -43.20 30.82 6.26
CA GLU A 284 -42.27 30.16 7.20
C GLU A 284 -41.83 28.78 6.67
N ALA A 285 -42.78 27.97 6.18
CA ALA A 285 -42.48 26.66 5.63
C ALA A 285 -41.56 26.72 4.40
N ILE A 286 -41.70 27.73 3.53
CA ILE A 286 -40.80 27.98 2.40
C ILE A 286 -39.39 28.32 2.90
N ILE A 287 -39.26 29.21 3.88
CA ILE A 287 -37.95 29.61 4.43
C ILE A 287 -37.21 28.39 5.01
N LEU A 288 -37.91 27.53 5.76
CA LEU A 288 -37.34 26.31 6.31
C LEU A 288 -36.92 25.32 5.21
N ALA A 289 -37.77 25.11 4.21
CA ALA A 289 -37.47 24.22 3.08
C ALA A 289 -36.31 24.73 2.21
N GLU A 290 -36.21 26.05 2.01
CA GLU A 290 -35.09 26.66 1.30
C GLU A 290 -33.78 26.49 2.07
N ASN A 291 -33.80 26.71 3.40
CA ASN A 291 -32.64 26.47 4.25
C ASN A 291 -32.17 25.01 4.21
N ASP A 292 -33.08 24.03 4.31
CA ASP A 292 -32.71 22.62 4.20
C ASP A 292 -32.12 22.31 2.81
N THR A 293 -32.73 22.82 1.73
CA THR A 293 -32.20 22.67 0.36
C THR A 293 -30.77 23.23 0.25
N ARG A 294 -30.50 24.40 0.82
CA ARG A 294 -29.16 25.01 0.83
C ARG A 294 -28.16 24.17 1.64
N ILE A 295 -28.58 23.58 2.77
CA ILE A 295 -27.75 22.66 3.56
C ILE A 295 -27.42 21.40 2.77
N ARG A 296 -28.42 20.70 2.19
CA ARG A 296 -28.19 19.50 1.37
C ARG A 296 -27.31 19.77 0.16
N GLN A 297 -27.49 20.93 -0.46
CA GLN A 297 -26.65 21.36 -1.57
C GLN A 297 -25.20 21.53 -1.12
N ARG A 298 -24.96 22.14 0.05
CA ARG A 298 -23.61 22.30 0.59
C ARG A 298 -22.95 20.97 0.90
N GLU A 299 -23.71 20.02 1.47
CA GLU A 299 -23.24 18.65 1.73
C GLU A 299 -22.78 17.96 0.42
N LEU A 300 -23.58 18.06 -0.65
CA LEU A 300 -23.21 17.50 -1.95
C LEU A 300 -21.98 18.21 -2.55
N LYS A 301 -21.94 19.54 -2.52
CA LYS A 301 -20.79 20.32 -3.01
C LYS A 301 -19.50 19.98 -2.28
N GLN A 302 -19.56 19.75 -0.97
CA GLN A 302 -18.40 19.38 -0.16
C GLN A 302 -17.80 18.04 -0.63
N LEU A 303 -18.67 17.10 -1.00
CA LEU A 303 -18.24 15.78 -1.46
C LEU A 303 -17.69 15.80 -2.90
N LEU A 304 -18.31 16.56 -3.79
CA LEU A 304 -17.86 16.73 -5.18
C LEU A 304 -16.57 17.55 -5.27
N ARG A 305 -16.44 18.58 -4.41
CA ARG A 305 -15.29 19.50 -4.34
C ARG A 305 -14.85 20.01 -5.72
N GLN A 306 -15.83 20.34 -6.58
CA GLN A 306 -15.53 20.92 -7.88
C GLN A 306 -14.98 22.35 -7.69
N PRO A 307 -13.86 22.73 -8.32
CA PRO A 307 -13.31 24.09 -8.22
C PRO A 307 -14.33 25.17 -8.60
N ASP A 308 -15.16 24.90 -9.59
CA ASP A 308 -16.13 25.85 -10.13
C ASP A 308 -17.29 26.16 -9.17
N PHE A 309 -17.64 25.23 -8.27
CA PHE A 309 -18.77 25.39 -7.34
C PHE A 309 -18.51 24.79 -5.96
N LEU A 310 -17.48 25.32 -5.30
CA LEU A 310 -17.18 25.07 -3.88
C LEU A 310 -18.40 25.25 -2.97
N PRO A 311 -18.40 24.68 -1.74
CA PRO A 311 -19.51 24.75 -0.79
C PRO A 311 -20.12 26.15 -0.59
N ASP A 312 -19.29 27.19 -0.61
CA ASP A 312 -19.69 28.59 -0.41
C ASP A 312 -20.02 29.34 -1.72
N SER A 313 -19.85 28.69 -2.88
CA SER A 313 -20.19 29.28 -4.18
C SER A 313 -21.70 29.56 -4.26
N PRO A 314 -22.12 30.70 -4.87
CA PRO A 314 -23.53 31.02 -5.08
C PRO A 314 -24.22 30.07 -6.07
N ILE A 315 -23.47 29.32 -6.88
CA ILE A 315 -24.00 28.43 -7.91
C ILE A 315 -24.94 27.38 -7.30
N ARG A 316 -26.16 27.26 -7.81
CA ARG A 316 -27.12 26.26 -7.32
C ARG A 316 -27.04 24.99 -8.15
N ILE A 317 -27.13 23.84 -7.49
CA ILE A 317 -27.17 22.52 -8.15
C ILE A 317 -28.63 22.13 -8.36
N ARG A 318 -28.98 21.82 -9.60
CA ARG A 318 -30.28 21.23 -9.96
C ARG A 318 -30.06 19.76 -10.32
N PRO A 319 -30.52 18.81 -9.49
CA PRO A 319 -30.59 17.40 -9.87
C PRO A 319 -31.42 17.24 -11.15
N GLN A 320 -30.83 16.65 -12.19
CA GLN A 320 -31.49 16.40 -13.47
C GLN A 320 -31.98 14.95 -13.60
N THR A 321 -31.37 14.01 -12.88
CA THR A 321 -31.79 12.61 -12.89
C THR A 321 -33.07 12.46 -12.09
N GLU A 322 -34.11 11.93 -12.72
CA GLU A 322 -35.40 11.65 -12.10
C GLU A 322 -35.37 10.30 -11.38
N PRO A 323 -36.10 10.16 -10.25
CA PRO A 323 -36.24 8.89 -9.57
C PRO A 323 -37.03 7.92 -10.43
N ASP A 324 -36.53 6.70 -10.55
CA ASP A 324 -37.22 5.62 -11.25
C ASP A 324 -37.74 4.60 -10.22
N PRO A 325 -39.04 4.67 -9.83
CA PRO A 325 -39.62 3.78 -8.84
C PRO A 325 -39.85 2.39 -9.46
N ILE A 326 -38.75 1.64 -9.56
CA ILE A 326 -38.77 0.22 -9.95
C ILE A 326 -38.90 -0.63 -8.69
N TYR A 327 -39.92 -1.48 -8.67
CA TYR A 327 -40.01 -2.55 -7.68
C TYR A 327 -39.15 -3.75 -8.10
N TYR A 328 -38.20 -4.13 -7.24
CA TYR A 328 -37.37 -5.33 -7.41
C TYR A 328 -37.82 -6.43 -6.44
N GLU A 329 -38.09 -7.62 -6.96
CA GLU A 329 -38.27 -8.81 -6.15
C GLU A 329 -36.89 -9.46 -5.92
N LEU A 330 -36.33 -9.25 -4.74
CA LEU A 330 -34.98 -9.70 -4.39
C LEU A 330 -35.04 -11.07 -3.70
N ASN A 331 -34.27 -12.05 -4.21
CA ASN A 331 -34.09 -13.34 -3.55
C ASN A 331 -33.01 -13.23 -2.44
N PRO A 332 -33.36 -13.42 -1.15
CA PRO A 332 -32.40 -13.29 -0.05
C PRO A 332 -31.22 -14.26 -0.14
N GLN A 333 -31.43 -15.50 -0.58
CA GLN A 333 -30.37 -16.51 -0.65
C GLN A 333 -29.34 -16.17 -1.73
N THR A 334 -29.79 -15.67 -2.87
CA THR A 334 -28.91 -15.19 -3.95
C THR A 334 -28.11 -13.97 -3.50
N LEU A 335 -28.75 -13.05 -2.78
CA LEU A 335 -28.09 -11.87 -2.22
C LEU A 335 -27.00 -12.21 -1.20
N VAL A 336 -27.28 -13.14 -0.27
CA VAL A 336 -26.30 -13.58 0.73
C VAL A 336 -25.08 -14.19 0.07
N ARG A 337 -25.27 -15.10 -0.89
CA ARG A 337 -24.16 -15.72 -1.63
C ARG A 337 -23.32 -14.68 -2.38
N LEU A 338 -23.98 -13.76 -3.07
CA LEU A 338 -23.30 -12.69 -3.81
C LEU A 338 -22.55 -11.74 -2.88
N ALA A 339 -23.10 -11.49 -1.67
CA ALA A 339 -22.43 -10.72 -0.64
C ALA A 339 -21.20 -11.46 -0.07
N GLU A 340 -21.29 -12.76 0.19
CA GLU A 340 -20.16 -13.57 0.66
C GLU A 340 -19.01 -13.58 -0.37
N GLU A 341 -19.32 -13.66 -1.66
CA GLU A 341 -18.33 -13.68 -2.73
C GLU A 341 -17.66 -12.32 -2.99
N ASN A 342 -18.39 -11.21 -2.83
CA ASN A 342 -17.92 -9.87 -3.22
C ASN A 342 -17.61 -8.92 -2.06
N ARG A 343 -17.88 -9.32 -0.80
CA ARG A 343 -17.62 -8.47 0.37
C ARG A 343 -16.12 -8.21 0.55
N THR A 344 -15.74 -6.96 0.32
CA THR A 344 -14.37 -6.46 0.45
C THR A 344 -13.77 -6.71 1.84
N GLU A 345 -14.60 -6.67 2.90
CA GLU A 345 -14.19 -6.95 4.28
C GLU A 345 -13.77 -8.41 4.50
N LEU A 346 -14.45 -9.37 3.85
CA LEU A 346 -14.06 -10.78 3.92
C LEU A 346 -12.72 -11.02 3.20
N LEU A 347 -12.51 -10.35 2.07
CA LEU A 347 -11.25 -10.40 1.34
C LEU A 347 -10.10 -9.77 2.14
N ASP A 348 -10.31 -8.63 2.83
CA ASP A 348 -9.30 -8.06 3.74
C ASP A 348 -8.96 -9.06 4.87
N ALA A 349 -9.97 -9.68 5.49
CA ALA A 349 -9.76 -10.70 6.52
C ALA A 349 -8.98 -11.92 5.99
N GLU A 350 -9.29 -12.40 4.78
CA GLU A 350 -8.60 -13.52 4.15
C GLU A 350 -7.12 -13.20 3.84
N LEU A 351 -6.84 -11.97 3.38
CA LEU A 351 -5.47 -11.50 3.15
C LEU A 351 -4.68 -11.36 4.47
N GLN A 352 -5.33 -10.89 5.53
CA GLN A 352 -4.72 -10.83 6.87
C GLN A 352 -4.39 -12.22 7.41
N LEU A 353 -5.29 -13.19 7.21
CA LEU A 353 -5.03 -14.59 7.54
C LEU A 353 -3.87 -15.17 6.71
N ALA A 354 -3.82 -14.90 5.41
CA ALA A 354 -2.72 -15.36 4.55
C ALA A 354 -1.36 -14.78 5.00
N ARG A 355 -1.34 -13.51 5.42
CA ARG A 355 -0.16 -12.86 6.02
C ARG A 355 0.24 -13.54 7.34
N GLN A 356 -0.70 -13.77 8.24
CA GLN A 356 -0.44 -14.45 9.52
C GLN A 356 0.09 -15.88 9.34
N VAL A 357 -0.47 -16.64 8.40
CA VAL A 357 0.03 -18.00 8.06
C VAL A 357 1.49 -17.93 7.65
N SER A 358 1.86 -16.95 6.81
CA SER A 358 3.26 -16.77 6.45
C SER A 358 4.15 -16.43 7.64
N THR A 359 3.68 -15.62 8.59
CA THR A 359 4.42 -15.28 9.82
C THR A 359 4.60 -16.50 10.72
N MET A 360 3.57 -17.33 10.85
CA MET A 360 3.65 -18.57 11.62
C MET A 360 4.68 -19.53 11.01
N ASP A 361 4.72 -19.66 9.69
CA ASP A 361 5.71 -20.50 9.01
C ASP A 361 7.15 -20.01 9.21
N TYR A 362 7.36 -18.70 9.16
CA TYR A 362 8.64 -18.08 9.51
C TYR A 362 9.02 -18.39 10.96
N LEU A 363 8.09 -18.20 11.92
CA LEU A 363 8.36 -18.48 13.33
C LEU A 363 8.64 -19.96 13.62
N ARG A 364 8.02 -20.89 12.86
CA ARG A 364 8.36 -22.32 12.91
C ARG A 364 9.80 -22.57 12.47
N ASN A 365 10.24 -21.91 11.40
CA ASN A 365 11.63 -22.00 10.95
C ASN A 365 12.60 -21.39 11.99
N GLN A 366 12.25 -20.25 12.60
CA GLN A 366 13.05 -19.61 13.65
C GLN A 366 13.21 -20.46 14.92
N ALA A 367 12.33 -21.46 15.13
CA ALA A 367 12.45 -22.41 16.23
C ALA A 367 13.45 -23.55 15.95
N LEU A 368 13.97 -23.68 14.73
CA LEU A 368 14.95 -24.69 14.36
C LEU A 368 16.38 -24.31 14.84
N PRO A 369 17.27 -25.30 15.04
CA PRO A 369 18.69 -25.04 15.21
C PRO A 369 19.31 -24.32 14.01
N LEU A 370 20.35 -23.53 14.24
CA LEU A 370 21.14 -22.92 13.18
C LEU A 370 22.22 -23.90 12.74
N VAL A 371 22.25 -24.20 11.45
CA VAL A 371 23.34 -24.95 10.82
C VAL A 371 23.81 -24.12 9.65
N ASN A 372 25.03 -23.58 9.72
CA ASN A 372 25.63 -22.80 8.65
C ASN A 372 26.73 -23.60 7.98
N LEU A 373 26.72 -23.60 6.65
CA LEU A 373 27.80 -24.09 5.81
C LEU A 373 28.58 -22.88 5.31
N ASP A 374 29.84 -22.77 5.70
CA ASP A 374 30.73 -21.70 5.29
C ASP A 374 31.84 -22.27 4.41
N TYR A 375 31.97 -21.76 3.20
CA TYR A 375 33.07 -22.08 2.31
C TYR A 375 33.78 -20.79 1.90
N SER A 376 35.11 -20.77 2.01
CA SER A 376 35.93 -19.66 1.56
C SER A 376 37.11 -20.15 0.73
N TYR A 377 37.36 -19.46 -0.36
CA TYR A 377 38.51 -19.62 -1.22
C TYR A 377 39.30 -18.31 -1.22
N ASN A 378 40.55 -18.36 -0.79
CA ASN A 378 41.41 -17.19 -0.68
C ASN A 378 42.67 -17.42 -1.50
N ILE A 379 42.98 -16.50 -2.40
CA ILE A 379 44.28 -16.44 -3.07
C ILE A 379 45.04 -15.29 -2.43
N SER A 380 46.24 -15.56 -1.93
CA SER A 380 47.10 -14.53 -1.34
C SER A 380 48.35 -14.31 -2.18
N GLY A 381 48.87 -13.09 -2.15
CA GLY A 381 50.12 -12.71 -2.79
C GLY A 381 50.90 -11.80 -1.86
N LEU A 382 52.22 -11.97 -1.80
CA LEU A 382 53.12 -11.20 -0.95
C LEU A 382 54.33 -10.76 -1.75
N GLY A 383 54.73 -9.49 -1.62
CA GLY A 383 55.91 -8.97 -2.31
C GLY A 383 56.47 -7.71 -1.69
N GLY A 384 57.71 -7.37 -2.05
CA GLY A 384 58.34 -6.10 -1.69
C GLY A 384 57.80 -4.90 -2.48
N THR A 385 57.02 -5.17 -3.54
CA THR A 385 56.29 -4.16 -4.30
C THR A 385 54.84 -4.60 -4.48
N ARG A 386 53.93 -3.63 -4.62
CA ARG A 386 52.51 -3.89 -4.90
C ARG A 386 52.33 -4.78 -6.14
N GLY A 387 53.01 -4.47 -7.24
CA GLY A 387 52.92 -5.26 -8.48
C GLY A 387 53.35 -6.72 -8.30
N ALA A 388 54.38 -6.99 -7.51
CA ALA A 388 54.81 -8.36 -7.21
C ALA A 388 53.73 -9.15 -6.44
N ALA A 389 53.06 -8.52 -5.48
CA ALA A 389 51.95 -9.14 -4.74
C ALA A 389 50.77 -9.49 -5.66
N TYR A 390 50.37 -8.57 -6.55
CA TYR A 390 49.28 -8.81 -7.51
C TYR A 390 49.64 -9.85 -8.58
N ASN A 391 50.88 -9.88 -9.06
CA ASN A 391 51.32 -10.91 -10.01
C ASN A 391 51.21 -12.31 -9.39
N MET A 392 51.55 -12.47 -8.10
CA MET A 392 51.38 -13.73 -7.39
C MET A 392 49.91 -14.16 -7.25
N LEU A 393 48.96 -13.22 -7.15
CA LEU A 393 47.53 -13.56 -7.22
C LEU A 393 47.17 -14.19 -8.58
N GLY A 394 47.68 -13.63 -9.68
CA GLY A 394 47.47 -14.15 -11.03
C GLY A 394 48.07 -15.55 -11.24
N ASP A 395 49.22 -15.81 -10.61
CA ASP A 395 49.89 -17.12 -10.66
C ASP A 395 49.16 -18.21 -9.85
N ASN A 396 48.24 -17.82 -8.96
CA ASN A 396 47.39 -18.71 -8.14
C ASN A 396 48.19 -19.79 -7.38
N ARG A 397 49.37 -19.43 -6.84
CA ARG A 397 50.27 -20.38 -6.16
C ARG A 397 49.99 -20.54 -4.66
N PHE A 398 49.45 -19.53 -4.01
CA PHE A 398 49.14 -19.51 -2.58
C PHE A 398 47.64 -19.41 -2.36
N ALA A 399 46.94 -20.49 -2.74
CA ALA A 399 45.49 -20.59 -2.63
C ALA A 399 45.09 -21.48 -1.45
N ASP A 400 44.27 -20.93 -0.57
CA ASP A 400 43.70 -21.61 0.58
C ASP A 400 42.21 -21.88 0.36
N GLN A 401 41.74 -23.04 0.81
CA GLN A 401 40.33 -23.38 0.90
C GLN A 401 39.98 -23.68 2.35
N ARG A 402 38.85 -23.14 2.82
CA ARG A 402 38.29 -23.51 4.12
C ARG A 402 36.84 -23.88 3.94
N LEU A 403 36.46 -25.04 4.47
CA LEU A 403 35.09 -25.50 4.60
C LEU A 403 34.79 -25.67 6.08
N GLY A 404 33.76 -25.01 6.57
CA GLY A 404 33.30 -25.07 7.94
C GLY A 404 31.81 -25.38 8.00
N VAL A 405 31.40 -26.15 9.00
CA VAL A 405 30.00 -26.32 9.35
C VAL A 405 29.84 -25.90 10.81
N GLN A 406 28.99 -24.91 11.06
CA GLN A 406 28.70 -24.42 12.40
C GLN A 406 27.29 -24.84 12.82
N LEU A 407 27.17 -25.56 13.93
CA LEU A 407 25.89 -25.93 14.55
C LEU A 407 25.69 -25.14 15.84
N VAL A 408 24.57 -24.41 15.93
CA VAL A 408 24.13 -23.73 17.15
C VAL A 408 22.73 -24.22 17.52
N VAL A 409 22.66 -24.97 18.62
CA VAL A 409 21.39 -25.47 19.18
C VAL A 409 21.00 -24.59 20.37
N PRO A 410 19.90 -23.82 20.28
CA PRO A 410 19.41 -23.06 21.42
C PRO A 410 18.86 -24.01 22.50
N LEU A 411 19.46 -24.00 23.69
CA LEU A 411 18.96 -24.77 24.83
C LEU A 411 17.67 -24.13 25.36
N GLY A 412 16.64 -24.95 25.59
CA GLY A 412 15.29 -24.51 25.99
C GLY A 412 14.44 -23.91 24.85
N ASN A 413 15.01 -22.97 24.10
CA ASN A 413 14.39 -22.23 22.98
C ASN A 413 12.99 -21.65 23.32
N ALA A 414 12.79 -21.25 24.58
CA ALA A 414 11.48 -20.82 25.09
C ALA A 414 10.97 -19.57 24.37
N ALA A 415 11.85 -18.62 24.04
CA ALA A 415 11.46 -17.40 23.33
C ALA A 415 10.86 -17.69 21.95
N ALA A 416 11.49 -18.54 21.13
CA ALA A 416 10.96 -18.88 19.80
C ALA A 416 9.66 -19.68 19.92
N LYS A 417 9.57 -20.62 20.86
CA LYS A 417 8.36 -21.40 21.12
C LYS A 417 7.20 -20.52 21.58
N ASN A 418 7.43 -19.59 22.49
CA ASN A 418 6.39 -18.68 22.98
C ASN A 418 5.95 -17.67 21.92
N ARG A 419 6.85 -17.19 21.05
CA ARG A 419 6.47 -16.38 19.88
C ARG A 419 5.59 -17.17 18.91
N LEU A 420 5.93 -18.43 18.66
CA LEU A 420 5.11 -19.31 17.81
C LEU A 420 3.73 -19.58 18.44
N LEU A 421 3.67 -19.82 19.75
CA LEU A 421 2.40 -19.96 20.48
C LEU A 421 1.57 -18.68 20.42
N GLY A 422 2.19 -17.51 20.60
CA GLY A 422 1.53 -16.22 20.45
C GLY A 422 0.91 -16.05 19.06
N ALA A 423 1.68 -16.33 17.99
CA ALA A 423 1.17 -16.27 16.62
C ALA A 423 0.07 -17.30 16.34
N PHE A 424 0.05 -18.44 17.03
CA PHE A 424 -1.04 -19.41 16.95
C PHE A 424 -2.33 -18.86 17.57
N HIS A 425 -2.22 -18.17 18.71
CA HIS A 425 -3.37 -17.54 19.37
C HIS A 425 -3.88 -16.29 18.64
N GLU A 426 -3.02 -15.53 17.97
CA GLU A 426 -3.44 -14.37 17.15
C GLU A 426 -4.23 -14.76 15.88
N ARG A 427 -4.15 -16.03 15.47
CA ARG A 427 -4.87 -16.58 14.32
C ARG A 427 -6.22 -17.20 14.71
N ALA A 428 -6.30 -17.77 15.91
CA ALA A 428 -7.49 -18.45 16.43
C ALA A 428 -8.57 -17.44 16.80
#